data_AF-A0A922A3A2-F1
#
_entry.id   AF-A0A922A3A2-F1
#
_cell.length_a   1.000
_cell.length_b   1.000
_cell.length_c   1.000
_cell.angle_alpha   90.00
_cell.angle_beta   90.00
_cell.angle_gamma   90.00
#
_symmetry.space_group_name_H-M   'P 1'
#
loop_
_entity.id
_entity.type
_entity.pdbx_description
1 polymer ?
#
loop_
_entity_poly.entity_id
_entity_poly.type
_entity_poly.pdbx_seq_one_letter_code
_entity_poly.pdbx_strand_id
1 'polypeptide(L)'
;MDICHVPGRFPVSTLRFGHVQQNPGLPRYQTSPYWPYVAAAGGLRSETDPSGPTYRNRMFFLGMGFVAQFFAQELKKQGWVVSGTCTSLLKKNELGEMGFDMYLFDANEPEPSTLEIMKYHTHVIVSIPPVVGIGDPALQHRELLRSSLMDGNLQWLCYLSSTSVYGDRGGAWVDEDYPTSPASELANLRLVAEKRWLSLGDDLELSTQIFRLGGIYGPGRR
;
A
#
# COMPACT_ATOMS: atom_id res chain seq x y z
N MET A 1 -34.96 3.27 22.62
CA MET A 1 -33.58 3.11 22.11
C MET A 1 -33.31 1.63 22.12
N ASP A 2 -33.64 0.96 21.02
CA ASP A 2 -33.45 -0.48 20.90
C ASP A 2 -32.00 -0.76 20.47
N ILE A 3 -31.23 -1.33 21.40
CA ILE A 3 -29.89 -1.85 21.11
C ILE A 3 -30.10 -3.18 20.40
N CYS A 4 -29.97 -3.19 19.07
CA CYS A 4 -30.03 -4.42 18.29
C CYS A 4 -28.72 -5.21 18.42
N HIS A 5 -28.85 -6.50 18.72
CA HIS A 5 -27.75 -7.45 18.80
C HIS A 5 -27.08 -7.66 17.43
N VAL A 6 -25.77 -7.46 17.37
CA VAL A 6 -24.94 -7.84 16.21
C VAL A 6 -24.90 -9.37 16.11
N PRO A 7 -25.31 -9.99 14.98
CA PRO A 7 -25.15 -11.43 14.78
C PRO A 7 -23.65 -11.78 14.74
N GLY A 8 -23.27 -12.80 15.52
CA GLY A 8 -21.88 -13.18 15.70
C GLY A 8 -21.19 -13.71 14.44
N ARG A 9 -19.88 -13.43 14.36
CA ARG A 9 -18.85 -14.01 13.49
C ARG A 9 -19.18 -14.06 11.99
N PHE A 10 -18.64 -13.08 11.27
CA PHE A 10 -18.35 -13.23 9.84
C PHE A 10 -17.43 -14.44 9.64
N PRO A 11 -17.68 -15.29 8.62
CA PRO A 11 -16.76 -16.38 8.31
C PRO A 11 -15.42 -15.80 7.86
N VAL A 12 -14.34 -16.22 8.52
CA VAL A 12 -12.98 -15.96 8.06
C VAL A 12 -12.80 -16.71 6.74
N SER A 13 -12.83 -15.98 5.62
CA SER A 13 -12.41 -16.54 4.34
C SER A 13 -10.93 -16.91 4.45
N THR A 14 -10.65 -18.21 4.47
CA THR A 14 -9.28 -18.70 4.44
C THR A 14 -8.74 -18.45 3.04
N LEU A 15 -7.83 -17.47 2.89
CA LEU A 15 -7.11 -17.22 1.66
C LEU A 15 -6.38 -18.50 1.23
N ARG A 16 -6.87 -19.14 0.16
CA ARG A 16 -6.17 -20.25 -0.49
C ARG A 16 -5.20 -19.68 -1.51
N PHE A 17 -3.91 -19.75 -1.24
CA PHE A 17 -2.88 -19.49 -2.24
C PHE A 17 -2.84 -20.66 -3.22
N GLY A 18 -3.22 -20.39 -4.47
CA GLY A 18 -3.12 -21.36 -5.56
C GLY A 18 -1.66 -21.67 -5.88
N HIS A 19 -1.34 -22.96 -5.96
CA HIS A 19 -0.04 -23.47 -6.33
C HIS A 19 0.21 -23.20 -7.82
N VAL A 20 1.12 -22.28 -8.16
CA VAL A 20 1.56 -22.06 -9.54
C VAL A 20 2.63 -23.11 -9.88
N GLN A 21 2.45 -23.81 -11.01
CA GLN A 21 3.41 -24.80 -11.52
C GLN A 21 4.68 -24.11 -12.04
N GLN A 22 5.84 -24.60 -11.60
CA GLN A 22 7.15 -24.16 -12.10
C GLN A 22 7.47 -24.86 -13.42
N ASN A 23 7.94 -24.10 -14.42
CA ASN A 23 8.49 -24.61 -15.66
C ASN A 23 10.00 -24.29 -15.70
N PRO A 24 10.91 -25.25 -15.90
CA PRO A 24 12.35 -25.00 -15.85
C PRO A 24 12.94 -24.77 -17.24
N GLY A 25 13.72 -23.69 -17.42
CA GLY A 25 14.55 -23.55 -18.61
C GLY A 25 15.28 -22.21 -18.78
N LEU A 26 16.62 -22.28 -18.75
CA LEU A 26 17.62 -21.43 -19.44
C LEU A 26 18.14 -20.15 -18.72
N PRO A 27 19.39 -19.69 -19.00
CA PRO A 27 20.49 -19.81 -18.05
C PRO A 27 21.14 -18.47 -17.61
N ARG A 28 22.06 -18.63 -16.65
CA ARG A 28 22.92 -17.62 -15.99
C ARG A 28 23.58 -16.62 -16.93
N TYR A 29 23.61 -15.36 -16.50
CA TYR A 29 24.70 -14.42 -16.77
C TYR A 29 25.26 -13.84 -15.47
N GLN A 30 26.58 -13.95 -15.32
CA GLN A 30 27.41 -13.37 -14.26
C GLN A 30 27.90 -11.98 -14.71
N THR A 31 27.84 -10.99 -13.81
CA THR A 31 28.91 -10.03 -13.43
C THR A 31 28.32 -9.11 -12.34
N SER A 32 28.66 -9.28 -11.05
CA SER A 32 29.84 -8.78 -10.30
C SER A 32 29.55 -7.45 -9.53
N PRO A 33 30.07 -7.27 -8.29
CA PRO A 33 29.41 -6.50 -7.23
C PRO A 33 30.19 -5.26 -6.77
N TYR A 34 29.52 -4.17 -6.35
CA TYR A 34 30.11 -3.17 -5.46
C TYR A 34 29.04 -2.48 -4.60
N TRP A 35 29.01 -2.81 -3.31
CA TRP A 35 28.54 -1.91 -2.25
C TRP A 35 29.50 -2.03 -1.06
N PRO A 36 30.18 -0.96 -0.63
CA PRO A 36 31.16 -1.08 0.44
C PRO A 36 30.49 -1.14 1.83
N TYR A 37 30.95 -2.10 2.62
CA TYR A 37 30.84 -2.17 4.09
C TYR A 37 31.71 -1.07 4.75
N VAL A 38 31.46 -0.66 5.99
CA VAL A 38 32.13 -1.09 7.26
C VAL A 38 31.56 -0.14 8.36
N ALA A 39 31.25 -0.48 9.62
CA ALA A 39 31.86 -1.34 10.65
C ALA A 39 30.75 -1.91 11.58
N ALA A 40 30.90 -3.01 12.33
CA ALA A 40 31.93 -3.25 13.34
C ALA A 40 32.07 -4.75 13.69
N ALA A 41 33.16 -5.03 14.42
CA ALA A 41 33.84 -6.31 14.56
C ALA A 41 33.22 -7.33 15.54
N GLY A 42 33.45 -8.62 15.24
CA GLY A 42 33.94 -9.62 16.20
C GLY A 42 32.92 -10.55 16.86
N GLY A 43 32.86 -11.81 16.41
CA GLY A 43 32.24 -12.93 17.15
C GLY A 43 31.87 -14.13 16.27
N LEU A 44 32.53 -15.28 16.48
CA LEU A 44 32.58 -16.47 15.62
C LEU A 44 31.32 -17.39 15.60
N ARG A 45 31.13 -18.05 14.42
CA ARG A 45 30.42 -19.31 14.07
C ARG A 45 28.89 -19.26 13.96
N SER A 46 28.30 -19.32 12.76
CA SER A 46 28.17 -20.43 11.80
C SER A 46 27.11 -21.46 12.19
N GLU A 47 25.87 -21.24 11.75
CA GLU A 47 24.97 -22.31 11.29
C GLU A 47 24.32 -21.85 9.98
N THR A 48 24.60 -22.63 8.94
CA THR A 48 24.16 -22.48 7.56
C THR A 48 22.76 -23.07 7.40
N ASP A 49 21.77 -22.22 7.14
CA ASP A 49 20.53 -22.64 6.48
C ASP A 49 20.55 -22.09 5.03
N PRO A 50 20.50 -22.95 3.99
CA PRO A 50 20.58 -22.54 2.60
C PRO A 50 19.26 -21.99 2.02
N SER A 51 18.21 -21.76 2.82
CA SER A 51 17.07 -20.96 2.35
C SER A 51 17.44 -19.47 2.39
N GLY A 52 17.68 -18.88 1.22
CA GLY A 52 17.81 -17.42 1.05
C GLY A 52 16.65 -16.66 1.73
N PRO A 53 16.77 -15.35 1.98
CA PRO A 53 15.80 -14.62 2.80
C PRO A 53 14.39 -14.92 2.31
N THR A 54 13.62 -15.68 3.12
CA THR A 54 12.18 -15.84 2.99
C THR A 54 11.60 -14.48 2.63
N TYR A 55 10.84 -14.38 1.53
CA TYR A 55 10.22 -13.13 1.07
C TYR A 55 9.63 -12.39 2.26
N ARG A 56 10.40 -11.44 2.82
CA ARG A 56 10.02 -10.78 4.05
C ARG A 56 8.88 -9.88 3.66
N ASN A 57 7.71 -10.04 4.27
CA ASN A 57 6.55 -9.24 3.92
C ASN A 57 6.90 -7.74 4.03
N ARG A 58 6.84 -7.03 2.90
CA ARG A 58 7.19 -5.61 2.80
C ARG A 58 5.98 -4.81 2.37
N MET A 59 5.60 -3.83 3.19
CA MET A 59 4.48 -2.93 2.93
C MET A 59 5.00 -1.54 2.62
N PHE A 60 4.55 -0.98 1.50
CA PHE A 60 4.80 0.40 1.12
C PHE A 60 3.51 1.22 1.24
N PHE A 61 3.55 2.33 1.97
CA PHE A 61 2.44 3.26 2.08
C PHE A 61 2.66 4.47 1.18
N LEU A 62 1.88 4.60 0.12
CA LEU A 62 1.70 5.88 -0.55
C LEU A 62 0.82 6.74 0.36
N GLY A 63 1.44 7.71 1.03
CA GLY A 63 0.82 8.58 2.03
C GLY A 63 0.76 7.98 3.44
N MET A 64 1.76 8.27 4.27
CA MET A 64 1.83 7.89 5.69
C MET A 64 0.97 8.84 6.57
N GLY A 65 -0.34 8.82 6.31
CA GLY A 65 -1.36 9.54 7.06
C GLY A 65 -1.82 8.79 8.31
N PHE A 66 -2.91 9.26 8.92
CA PHE A 66 -3.44 8.71 10.18
C PHE A 66 -3.66 7.19 10.13
N VAL A 67 -4.47 6.71 9.18
CA VAL A 67 -4.82 5.27 9.05
C VAL A 67 -3.57 4.45 8.75
N ALA A 68 -2.76 4.92 7.81
CA ALA A 68 -1.51 4.28 7.42
C ALA A 68 -0.57 4.11 8.61
N GLN A 69 -0.40 5.12 9.47
CA GLN A 69 0.46 5.05 10.64
C GLN A 69 0.00 4.00 11.66
N PHE A 70 -1.30 3.95 11.98
CA PHE A 70 -1.82 2.92 12.88
C PHE A 70 -1.60 1.51 12.34
N PHE A 71 -1.86 1.31 11.04
CA PHE A 71 -1.66 0.01 10.43
C PHE A 71 -0.18 -0.35 10.28
N ALA A 72 0.67 0.61 9.90
CA ALA A 72 2.12 0.47 9.80
C ALA A 72 2.76 0.05 11.13
N GLN A 73 2.33 0.62 12.25
CA GLN A 73 2.79 0.21 13.58
C GLN A 73 2.44 -1.26 13.87
N GLU A 74 1.22 -1.68 13.52
CA GLU A 74 0.79 -3.06 13.74
C GLU A 74 1.55 -4.06 12.87
N LEU A 75 1.78 -3.72 11.60
CA LEU A 75 2.61 -4.53 10.70
C LEU A 75 4.05 -4.68 11.22
N LYS A 76 4.66 -3.60 11.73
CA LYS A 76 6.01 -3.66 12.33
C LYS A 76 6.08 -4.62 13.51
N LYS A 77 5.08 -4.63 14.41
CA LYS A 77 5.02 -5.60 15.51
C LYS A 77 4.96 -7.04 15.03
N GLN A 78 4.36 -7.26 13.86
CA GLN A 78 4.30 -8.57 13.19
C GLN A 78 5.57 -8.87 12.36
N GLY A 79 6.61 -8.05 12.44
CA GLY A 79 7.90 -8.28 11.78
C GLY A 79 7.98 -7.85 10.31
N TRP A 80 6.96 -7.17 9.80
CA TRP A 80 6.97 -6.63 8.44
C TRP A 80 7.99 -5.50 8.30
N VAL A 81 8.58 -5.39 7.11
CA VAL A 81 9.32 -4.18 6.73
C VAL A 81 8.32 -3.17 6.22
N VAL A 82 8.32 -1.97 6.81
CA VAL A 82 7.36 -0.93 6.47
C VAL A 82 8.09 0.34 6.07
N SER A 83 7.72 0.86 4.90
CA SER A 83 8.16 2.16 4.42
C SER A 83 6.98 2.94 3.83
N GLY A 84 7.18 4.22 3.54
CA GLY A 84 6.15 4.97 2.85
C GLY A 84 6.54 6.40 2.52
N THR A 85 5.56 7.16 2.04
CA THR A 85 5.77 8.53 1.60
C THR A 85 5.09 9.59 2.46
N CYS A 86 5.64 10.79 2.46
CA CYS A 86 5.01 11.99 3.00
C CYS A 86 5.41 13.21 2.17
N THR A 87 4.78 14.37 2.40
CA THR A 87 4.96 15.56 1.57
C THR A 87 5.88 16.62 2.19
N SER A 88 6.45 16.39 3.38
CA SER A 88 7.30 17.37 4.05
C SER A 88 8.46 16.74 4.80
N LEU A 89 9.59 17.46 4.85
CA LEU A 89 10.79 17.03 5.59
C LEU A 89 10.52 16.91 7.09
N LEU A 90 9.73 17.82 7.65
CA LEU A 90 9.33 17.78 9.05
C LEU A 90 8.62 16.46 9.37
N LYS A 91 7.62 16.08 8.55
CA LYS A 91 6.88 14.83 8.76
C LYS A 91 7.74 13.60 8.50
N LYS A 92 8.66 13.67 7.53
CA LYS A 92 9.66 12.62 7.29
C LYS A 92 10.52 12.36 8.53
N ASN A 93 11.00 13.42 9.19
CA ASN A 93 11.82 13.31 10.40
C ASN A 93 11.00 12.75 11.57
N GLU A 94 9.81 13.29 11.84
CA GLU A 94 8.91 12.79 12.91
C GLU A 94 8.60 11.30 12.75
N LEU A 95 8.26 10.86 11.53
CA LEU A 95 7.98 9.46 11.24
C LEU A 95 9.25 8.59 11.26
N GLY A 96 10.39 9.16 10.91
CA GLY A 96 11.70 8.53 11.02
C GLY A 96 12.08 8.23 12.47
N GLU A 97 11.79 9.14 13.41
CA GLU A 97 11.98 8.92 14.85
C GLU A 97 11.08 7.80 15.39
N MET A 98 9.91 7.59 14.76
CA MET A 98 9.04 6.42 15.01
C MET A 98 9.54 5.13 14.34
N GLY A 99 10.69 5.19 13.69
CA GLY A 99 11.38 4.08 13.03
C GLY A 99 10.76 3.67 11.69
N PHE A 100 10.10 4.58 10.97
CA PHE A 100 9.63 4.32 9.61
C PHE A 100 10.64 4.78 8.57
N ASP A 101 10.86 3.97 7.53
CA ASP A 101 11.63 4.37 6.37
C ASP A 101 10.78 5.27 5.47
N MET A 102 11.11 6.57 5.43
CA MET A 102 10.26 7.59 4.82
C MET A 102 10.89 8.28 3.62
N TYR A 103 10.08 8.42 2.57
CA TYR A 103 10.43 9.06 1.31
C TYR A 103 9.59 10.31 1.09
N LEU A 104 10.16 11.33 0.45
CA LEU A 104 9.37 12.48 0.04
C LEU A 104 8.60 12.11 -1.22
N PHE A 105 7.35 12.57 -1.27
CA PHE A 105 6.50 12.44 -2.44
C PHE A 105 6.15 13.82 -2.97
N ASP A 106 6.56 14.06 -4.21
CA ASP A 106 6.07 15.13 -5.05
C ASP A 106 5.31 14.50 -6.23
N ALA A 107 4.06 14.92 -6.41
CA ALA A 107 3.21 14.41 -7.47
C ALA A 107 3.59 14.97 -8.85
N ASN A 108 4.16 16.18 -8.89
CA ASN A 108 4.57 16.82 -10.13
C ASN A 108 5.89 16.23 -10.63
N GLU A 109 6.80 15.93 -9.70
CA GLU A 109 8.13 15.39 -9.98
C GLU A 109 8.39 14.11 -9.14
N PRO A 110 7.91 12.94 -9.60
CA PRO A 110 8.15 11.69 -8.89
C PRO A 110 9.65 11.38 -8.80
N GLU A 111 10.15 11.22 -7.58
CA GLU A 111 11.55 10.88 -7.39
C GLU A 111 11.86 9.44 -7.85
N PRO A 112 12.90 9.24 -8.69
CA PRO A 112 13.32 7.91 -9.12
C PRO A 112 13.65 6.97 -7.95
N SER A 113 14.21 7.50 -6.87
CA SER A 113 14.55 6.75 -5.66
C SER A 113 13.31 6.12 -4.98
N THR A 114 12.19 6.85 -4.98
CA THR A 114 10.90 6.39 -4.45
C THR A 114 10.31 5.28 -5.31
N LEU A 115 10.41 5.42 -6.64
CA LEU A 115 9.94 4.39 -7.57
C LEU A 115 10.81 3.12 -7.47
N GLU A 116 12.12 3.28 -7.34
CA GLU A 116 13.06 2.17 -7.18
C GLU A 116 12.80 1.39 -5.87
N ILE A 117 12.60 2.08 -4.75
CA ILE A 117 12.32 1.37 -3.49
C ILE A 117 10.98 0.63 -3.52
N MET A 118 9.96 1.19 -4.20
CA MET A 118 8.66 0.53 -4.35
C MET A 118 8.76 -0.81 -5.07
N LYS A 119 9.70 -0.99 -6.01
CA LYS A 119 9.96 -2.29 -6.69
C LYS A 119 10.27 -3.42 -5.72
N TYR A 120 10.93 -3.12 -4.61
CA TYR A 120 11.32 -4.13 -3.62
C TYR A 120 10.18 -4.47 -2.65
N HIS A 121 9.01 -3.83 -2.75
CA HIS A 121 7.88 -4.08 -1.88
C HIS A 121 6.91 -5.09 -2.46
N THR A 122 6.32 -5.89 -1.57
CA THR A 122 5.35 -6.94 -1.92
C THR A 122 3.91 -6.45 -1.91
N HIS A 123 3.63 -5.42 -1.10
CA HIS A 123 2.29 -4.89 -0.88
C HIS A 123 2.36 -3.36 -0.90
N VAL A 124 1.38 -2.71 -1.52
CA VAL A 124 1.22 -1.26 -1.53
C VAL A 124 -0.16 -0.88 -1.00
N ILE A 125 -0.21 0.10 -0.10
CA ILE A 125 -1.43 0.80 0.28
C ILE A 125 -1.35 2.24 -0.18
N VAL A 126 -2.37 2.67 -0.92
CA VAL A 126 -2.58 4.05 -1.31
C VAL A 126 -3.56 4.69 -0.35
N SER A 127 -3.04 5.56 0.50
CA SER A 127 -3.81 6.37 1.45
C SER A 127 -3.81 7.87 1.07
N ILE A 128 -3.25 8.24 -0.09
CA ILE A 128 -3.30 9.61 -0.61
C ILE A 128 -4.72 9.88 -1.14
N PRO A 129 -5.44 10.88 -0.60
CA PRO A 129 -6.74 11.26 -1.15
C PRO A 129 -6.57 12.04 -2.47
N PRO A 130 -7.56 12.02 -3.36
CA PRO A 130 -7.56 12.89 -4.53
C PRO A 130 -7.69 14.36 -4.11
N VAL A 131 -7.21 15.24 -4.99
CA VAL A 131 -7.24 16.69 -4.81
C VAL A 131 -8.09 17.33 -5.91
N VAL A 132 -8.95 18.28 -5.54
CA VAL A 132 -9.79 19.03 -6.49
C VAL A 132 -8.93 19.73 -7.55
N GLY A 133 -9.34 19.65 -8.82
CA GLY A 133 -8.60 20.19 -9.97
C GLY A 133 -7.40 19.34 -10.43
N ILE A 134 -6.96 18.35 -9.63
CA ILE A 134 -5.80 17.50 -9.93
C ILE A 134 -6.19 16.03 -10.15
N GLY A 135 -7.15 15.52 -9.37
CA GLY A 135 -7.44 14.10 -9.28
C GLY A 135 -6.53 13.38 -8.28
N ASP A 136 -6.22 12.11 -8.52
CA ASP A 136 -5.32 11.34 -7.65
C ASP A 136 -3.85 11.72 -7.92
N PRO A 137 -3.13 12.32 -6.95
CA PRO A 137 -1.76 12.77 -7.15
C PRO A 137 -0.79 11.63 -7.49
N ALA A 138 -0.99 10.43 -6.96
CA ALA A 138 -0.10 9.30 -7.20
C ALA A 138 -0.29 8.68 -8.60
N LEU A 139 -1.38 9.05 -9.30
CA LEU A 139 -1.67 8.59 -10.66
C LEU A 139 -1.47 9.68 -11.73
N GLN A 140 -0.85 10.82 -11.40
CA GLN A 140 -0.50 11.82 -12.41
C GLN A 140 0.45 11.22 -13.46
N HIS A 141 1.49 10.51 -12.99
CA HIS A 141 2.49 9.85 -13.83
C HIS A 141 2.24 8.34 -13.92
N ARG A 142 1.00 7.96 -14.26
CA ARG A 142 0.55 6.55 -14.27
C ARG A 142 1.48 5.61 -15.03
N GLU A 143 1.90 5.97 -16.24
CA GLU A 143 2.74 5.09 -17.07
C GLU A 143 4.15 4.91 -16.50
N LEU A 144 4.70 5.94 -15.86
CA LEU A 144 5.97 5.84 -15.14
C LEU A 144 5.84 4.91 -13.94
N LEU A 145 4.76 5.06 -13.15
CA LEU A 145 4.47 4.17 -12.03
C LEU A 145 4.28 2.72 -12.51
N ARG A 146 3.48 2.50 -13.55
CA ARG A 146 3.26 1.18 -14.15
C ARG A 146 4.57 0.53 -14.58
N SER A 147 5.34 1.22 -15.41
CA SER A 147 6.62 0.71 -15.92
C SER A 147 7.60 0.41 -14.79
N SER A 148 7.58 1.22 -13.73
CA SER A 148 8.42 0.97 -12.55
C SER A 148 7.96 -0.23 -11.75
N LEU A 149 6.66 -0.51 -11.64
CA LEU A 149 6.16 -1.61 -10.82
C LEU A 149 6.11 -2.95 -11.55
N MET A 150 6.10 -2.95 -12.89
CA MET A 150 6.00 -4.15 -13.72
C MET A 150 7.14 -5.15 -13.48
N ASP A 151 8.37 -4.67 -13.26
CA ASP A 151 9.54 -5.52 -12.99
C ASP A 151 9.82 -5.67 -11.48
N GLY A 152 8.82 -5.40 -10.62
CA GLY A 152 8.94 -5.42 -9.17
C GLY A 152 8.48 -6.72 -8.51
N ASN A 153 8.52 -6.73 -7.18
CA ASN A 153 8.03 -7.84 -6.34
C ASN A 153 6.57 -7.62 -5.90
N LEU A 154 5.87 -6.65 -6.47
CA LEU A 154 4.54 -6.27 -6.02
C LEU A 154 3.55 -7.41 -6.32
N GLN A 155 2.78 -7.80 -5.32
CA GLN A 155 1.80 -8.89 -5.39
C GLN A 155 0.38 -8.40 -5.08
N TRP A 156 0.28 -7.28 -4.35
CA TRP A 156 -0.97 -6.78 -3.84
C TRP A 156 -0.99 -5.26 -3.79
N LEU A 157 -2.12 -4.69 -4.20
CA LEU A 157 -2.37 -3.25 -4.20
C LEU A 157 -3.70 -2.96 -3.52
N CYS A 158 -3.74 -1.97 -2.64
CA CYS A 158 -4.99 -1.51 -2.04
C CYS A 158 -5.11 0.00 -2.08
N TYR A 159 -6.30 0.47 -2.47
CA TYR A 159 -6.66 1.89 -2.41
C TYR A 159 -7.68 2.15 -1.30
N LEU A 160 -7.37 3.12 -0.44
CA LEU A 160 -8.28 3.56 0.62
C LEU A 160 -9.25 4.61 0.09
N SER A 161 -10.44 4.14 -0.27
CA SER A 161 -11.56 4.97 -0.66
C SER A 161 -12.37 5.44 0.55
N SER A 162 -13.63 5.86 0.32
CA SER A 162 -14.54 6.32 1.36
C SER A 162 -15.98 5.98 0.98
N THR A 163 -16.81 5.75 2.00
CA THR A 163 -18.26 5.58 1.83
C THR A 163 -18.96 6.81 1.22
N SER A 164 -18.28 7.96 1.10
CA SER A 164 -18.81 9.13 0.38
C SER A 164 -19.12 8.85 -1.10
N VAL A 165 -18.51 7.81 -1.71
CA VAL A 165 -18.81 7.40 -3.10
C VAL A 165 -20.24 6.89 -3.26
N TYR A 166 -20.86 6.45 -2.17
CA TYR A 166 -22.28 6.20 -2.14
C TYR A 166 -22.98 7.55 -2.15
N GLY A 167 -22.78 8.43 -1.18
CA GLY A 167 -23.55 9.68 -1.01
C GLY A 167 -24.65 9.49 0.03
N ASP A 168 -25.61 10.43 0.14
CA ASP A 168 -26.69 10.31 1.13
C ASP A 168 -27.69 9.20 0.75
N ARG A 169 -27.91 8.26 1.67
CA ARG A 169 -28.78 7.09 1.54
C ARG A 169 -30.01 7.13 2.43
N GLY A 170 -30.28 8.25 3.11
CA GLY A 170 -31.44 8.40 3.97
C GLY A 170 -31.51 7.36 5.11
N GLY A 171 -30.34 6.91 5.61
CA GLY A 171 -30.25 5.91 6.66
C GLY A 171 -30.38 4.45 6.21
N ALA A 172 -30.42 4.16 4.91
CA ALA A 172 -30.39 2.79 4.41
C ALA A 172 -29.06 2.09 4.74
N TRP A 173 -29.12 0.76 4.86
CA TRP A 173 -27.92 -0.08 4.92
C TRP A 173 -27.24 -0.13 3.56
N VAL A 174 -25.91 -0.08 3.58
CA VAL A 174 -25.06 0.01 2.39
C VAL A 174 -23.96 -1.04 2.50
N ASP A 175 -23.77 -1.80 1.44
CA ASP A 175 -22.66 -2.71 1.23
C ASP A 175 -21.86 -2.32 -0.02
N GLU A 176 -20.87 -3.13 -0.39
CA GLU A 176 -19.99 -2.91 -1.53
C GLU A 176 -20.71 -2.94 -2.89
N ASP A 177 -21.81 -3.71 -2.98
CA ASP A 177 -22.63 -3.88 -4.19
C ASP A 177 -23.64 -2.74 -4.39
N TYR A 178 -23.86 -1.91 -3.37
CA TYR A 178 -24.76 -0.77 -3.46
C TYR A 178 -24.31 0.23 -4.55
N PRO A 179 -25.23 0.74 -5.40
CA PRO A 179 -24.88 1.69 -6.44
C PRO A 179 -24.19 2.96 -5.92
N THR A 180 -23.05 3.31 -6.53
CA THR A 180 -22.35 4.56 -6.24
C THR A 180 -23.12 5.75 -6.80
N SER A 181 -23.34 6.79 -5.99
CA SER A 181 -24.03 8.02 -6.40
C SER A 181 -23.40 9.25 -5.70
N PRO A 182 -22.10 9.51 -5.93
CA PRO A 182 -21.35 10.54 -5.23
C PRO A 182 -21.98 11.93 -5.43
N ALA A 183 -22.20 12.64 -4.33
CA ALA A 183 -22.89 13.94 -4.33
C ALA A 183 -21.93 15.16 -4.31
N SER A 184 -20.63 14.93 -4.11
CA SER A 184 -19.62 16.00 -4.06
C SER A 184 -18.54 15.77 -5.11
N GLU A 185 -17.84 16.85 -5.49
CA GLU A 185 -16.71 16.77 -6.40
C GLU A 185 -15.63 15.81 -5.87
N LEU A 186 -15.26 15.92 -4.58
CA LEU A 186 -14.26 15.05 -3.98
C LEU A 186 -14.68 13.58 -3.97
N ALA A 187 -15.97 13.28 -3.76
CA ALA A 187 -16.49 11.92 -3.83
C ALA A 187 -16.45 11.37 -5.27
N ASN A 188 -16.74 12.20 -6.27
CA ASN A 188 -16.59 11.85 -7.67
C ASN A 188 -15.13 11.55 -8.03
N LEU A 189 -14.19 12.41 -7.60
CA LEU A 189 -12.76 12.19 -7.80
C LEU A 189 -12.27 10.91 -7.13
N ARG A 190 -12.82 10.56 -5.96
CA ARG A 190 -12.54 9.29 -5.29
C ARG A 190 -12.99 8.10 -6.12
N LEU A 191 -14.21 8.14 -6.67
CA LEU A 191 -14.72 7.08 -7.54
C LEU A 191 -13.92 6.94 -8.83
N VAL A 192 -13.44 8.06 -9.39
CA VAL A 192 -12.51 8.04 -10.53
C VAL A 192 -11.18 7.39 -10.14
N ALA A 193 -10.64 7.72 -8.96
CA ALA A 193 -9.41 7.10 -8.45
C ALA A 193 -9.58 5.58 -8.23
N GLU A 194 -10.69 5.12 -7.65
CA GLU A 194 -11.00 3.68 -7.52
C GLU A 194 -10.84 2.95 -8.85
N LYS A 195 -11.49 3.47 -9.91
CA LYS A 195 -11.44 2.88 -11.25
C LYS A 195 -10.03 2.89 -11.84
N ARG A 196 -9.27 3.96 -11.64
CA ARG A 196 -7.90 4.07 -12.18
C ARG A 196 -6.91 3.16 -11.46
N TRP A 197 -7.04 2.99 -10.14
CA TRP A 197 -6.22 2.05 -9.38
C TRP A 197 -6.55 0.59 -9.71
N LEU A 198 -7.84 0.26 -9.86
CA LEU A 198 -8.25 -1.07 -10.36
C LEU A 198 -7.65 -1.35 -11.73
N SER A 199 -7.79 -0.41 -12.67
CA SER A 199 -7.20 -0.55 -14.02
C SER A 199 -5.68 -0.68 -14.00
N LEU A 200 -4.96 0.04 -13.13
CA LEU A 200 -3.51 -0.12 -12.99
C LEU A 200 -3.16 -1.50 -12.41
N GLY A 201 -3.95 -1.96 -11.45
CA GLY A 201 -3.86 -3.30 -10.88
C GLY A 201 -4.00 -4.39 -11.94
N ASP A 202 -5.04 -4.29 -12.78
CA ASP A 202 -5.28 -5.21 -13.90
C ASP A 202 -4.11 -5.21 -14.89
N ASP A 203 -3.62 -4.02 -15.23
CA ASP A 203 -2.46 -3.81 -16.13
C ASP A 203 -1.15 -4.41 -15.61
N LEU A 204 -1.05 -4.63 -14.30
CA LEU A 204 0.10 -5.20 -13.59
C LEU A 204 -0.18 -6.64 -13.10
N GLU A 205 -1.35 -7.20 -13.41
CA GLU A 205 -1.81 -8.52 -12.96
C GLU A 205 -1.77 -8.69 -11.43
N LEU A 206 -2.08 -7.62 -10.69
CA LEU A 206 -2.04 -7.58 -9.22
C LEU A 206 -3.40 -7.91 -8.60
N SER A 207 -3.38 -8.58 -7.44
CA SER A 207 -4.55 -8.64 -6.56
C SER A 207 -4.84 -7.23 -6.02
N THR A 208 -5.80 -6.54 -6.63
CA THR A 208 -6.12 -5.15 -6.31
C THR A 208 -7.43 -5.04 -5.52
N GLN A 209 -7.40 -4.29 -4.42
CA GLN A 209 -8.55 -4.14 -3.51
C GLN A 209 -8.89 -2.67 -3.26
N ILE A 210 -10.17 -2.39 -3.10
CA ILE A 210 -10.69 -1.07 -2.73
C ILE A 210 -11.37 -1.17 -1.38
N PHE A 211 -10.88 -0.42 -0.39
CA PHE A 211 -11.53 -0.35 0.93
C PHE A 211 -12.22 1.00 1.10
N ARG A 212 -13.57 0.99 1.12
CA ARG A 212 -14.40 2.18 1.31
C ARG A 212 -14.59 2.46 2.79
N LEU A 213 -13.72 3.31 3.34
CA LEU A 213 -13.70 3.57 4.78
C LEU A 213 -14.84 4.52 5.20
N GLY A 214 -15.54 4.16 6.27
CA GLY A 214 -16.53 5.01 6.95
C GLY A 214 -15.97 5.59 8.26
N GLY A 215 -16.38 6.81 8.60
CA GLY A 215 -16.28 7.40 9.94
C GLY A 215 -14.99 7.09 10.73
N ILE A 216 -13.81 7.44 10.20
CA ILE A 216 -12.55 7.12 10.87
C ILE A 216 -12.32 8.07 12.04
N TYR A 217 -12.36 7.54 13.27
CA TYR A 217 -12.07 8.26 14.51
C TYR A 217 -10.98 7.54 15.33
N GLY A 218 -10.36 8.26 16.26
CA GLY A 218 -9.36 7.71 17.17
C GLY A 218 -8.47 8.80 17.78
N PRO A 219 -7.61 8.43 18.75
CA PRO A 219 -6.70 9.37 19.40
C PRO A 219 -5.86 10.14 18.38
N GLY A 220 -5.82 11.48 18.50
CA GLY A 220 -5.05 12.33 17.59
C GLY A 220 -5.73 12.67 16.27
N ARG A 221 -6.96 12.19 16.01
CA ARG A 221 -7.79 12.65 14.89
C ARG A 221 -8.74 13.73 15.37
N ARG A 222 -8.71 14.89 14.70
CA ARG A 222 -9.60 16.02 14.94
C ARG A 222 -10.89 15.88 14.15
#